data_AF-A0A962CHX4-F1
#
_entry.id   AF-A0A962CHX4-F1
#
_cell.length_a   1.000
_cell.length_b   1.000
_cell.length_c   1.000
_cell.angle_alpha   90.00
_cell.angle_beta   90.00
_cell.angle_gamma   90.00
#
_symmetry.space_group_name_H-M   'P 1'
#
loop_
_entity.id
_entity.type
_entity.pdbx_description
1 polymer ?
#
loop_
_entity_poly.entity_id
_entity_poly.type
_entity_poly.pdbx_seq_one_letter_code
_entity_poly.pdbx_strand_id
1 'polypeptide(L)'
;MKRASLKSRTTSLLADCGIHVDGDSPWDIQVHDEDFYARVIAHGSMGLGESYMDGQWDATDLEAFIYRLLAAHVDERVRPIDDARLWIKAELLNLQRGR
;
A
#
# COMPACT_ATOMS: atom_id res chain seq x y z
N MET A 1 -0.55 -13.45 19.94
CA MET A 1 -1.32 -14.28 18.96
C MET A 1 -2.03 -13.45 17.89
N LYS A 2 -2.78 -12.38 18.22
CA LYS A 2 -3.49 -11.55 17.21
C LYS A 2 -2.57 -10.86 16.17
N ARG A 3 -1.43 -10.30 16.59
CA ARG A 3 -0.49 -9.58 15.69
C ARG A 3 0.18 -10.46 14.64
N ALA A 4 0.63 -11.66 15.01
CA ALA A 4 1.23 -12.62 14.07
C ALA A 4 0.25 -13.03 12.94
N SER A 5 -1.05 -13.12 13.25
CA SER A 5 -2.09 -13.41 12.26
C SER A 5 -2.33 -12.23 11.30
N LEU A 6 -2.20 -10.98 11.77
CA LEU A 6 -2.34 -9.80 10.91
C LEU A 6 -1.15 -9.69 9.96
N LYS A 7 0.08 -9.85 10.48
CA LYS A 7 1.30 -9.88 9.67
C LYS A 7 1.20 -10.89 8.54
N SER A 8 0.91 -12.16 8.87
CA SER A 8 0.78 -13.21 7.85
C SER A 8 -0.27 -12.89 6.80
N ARG A 9 -1.42 -12.32 7.19
CA ARG A 9 -2.50 -12.00 6.26
C ARG A 9 -2.15 -10.84 5.33
N THR A 10 -1.55 -9.78 5.87
CA THR A 10 -1.07 -8.64 5.07
C THR A 10 0.04 -9.06 4.12
N THR A 11 1.01 -9.86 4.59
CA THR A 11 2.08 -10.39 3.74
C THR A 11 1.53 -11.24 2.61
N SER A 12 0.52 -12.09 2.86
CA SER A 12 -0.12 -12.87 1.79
C SER A 12 -0.82 -11.96 0.76
N LEU A 13 -1.57 -10.94 1.20
CA LEU A 13 -2.24 -10.00 0.29
C LEU A 13 -1.26 -9.23 -0.61
N LEU A 14 -0.12 -8.80 -0.04
CA LEU A 14 0.93 -8.14 -0.81
C LEU A 14 1.64 -9.11 -1.75
N ALA A 15 1.86 -10.35 -1.32
CA ALA A 15 2.47 -11.39 -2.13
C ALA A 15 1.60 -11.75 -3.34
N ASP A 16 0.27 -11.74 -3.21
CA ASP A 16 -0.65 -11.90 -4.33
C ASP A 16 -0.47 -10.78 -5.39
N CYS A 17 0.03 -9.61 -4.97
CA CYS A 17 0.39 -8.50 -5.85
C CYS A 17 1.84 -8.57 -6.37
N GLY A 18 2.59 -9.63 -6.04
CA GLY A 18 4.02 -9.76 -6.34
C GLY A 18 4.91 -8.79 -5.56
N ILE A 19 4.46 -8.36 -4.38
CA ILE A 19 5.18 -7.47 -3.47
C ILE A 19 5.50 -8.25 -2.19
N HIS A 20 6.76 -8.20 -1.75
CA HIS A 20 7.20 -8.85 -0.53
C HIS A 20 7.45 -7.83 0.58
N VAL A 21 7.25 -8.28 1.82
CA VAL A 21 7.61 -7.52 3.02
C VAL A 21 9.04 -7.87 3.40
N ASP A 22 9.86 -6.86 3.62
CA ASP A 22 11.30 -6.96 3.87
C ASP A 22 12.03 -7.73 2.76
N GLY A 23 11.59 -7.53 1.52
CA GLY A 23 12.14 -8.16 0.32
C GLY A 23 13.32 -7.39 -0.29
N ASP A 24 14.03 -8.04 -1.21
CA ASP A 24 15.22 -7.47 -1.86
C ASP A 24 14.92 -6.65 -3.13
N SER A 25 13.69 -6.73 -3.65
CA SER A 25 13.32 -5.99 -4.86
C SER A 25 13.13 -4.51 -4.53
N PRO A 26 13.42 -3.59 -5.47
CA PRO A 26 13.28 -2.15 -5.18
C PRO A 26 11.83 -1.71 -4.88
N TRP A 27 10.83 -2.46 -5.37
CA TRP A 27 9.41 -2.23 -5.10
C TRP A 27 8.88 -3.01 -3.87
N ASP A 28 9.72 -3.83 -3.22
CA ASP A 28 9.34 -4.51 -1.99
C ASP A 28 9.37 -3.50 -0.84
N ILE A 29 8.47 -3.70 0.14
CA ILE A 29 8.32 -2.75 1.25
C ILE A 29 9.22 -3.13 2.41
N GLN A 30 9.79 -2.15 3.09
CA GLN A 30 10.51 -2.32 4.35
C GLN A 30 9.64 -1.81 5.48
N VAL A 31 9.28 -2.68 6.43
CA VAL A 31 8.37 -2.31 7.52
C VAL A 31 9.16 -1.96 8.77
N HIS A 32 9.05 -0.70 9.19
CA HIS A 32 9.74 -0.16 10.38
C HIS A 32 8.90 -0.26 11.65
N ASP A 33 7.56 -0.32 11.50
CA ASP A 33 6.61 -0.37 12.61
C ASP A 33 5.53 -1.44 12.37
N GLU A 34 5.34 -2.36 13.33
CA GLU A 34 4.35 -3.43 13.25
C GLU A 34 2.88 -2.95 13.27
N ASP A 35 2.61 -1.72 13.71
CA ASP A 35 1.25 -1.18 13.69
C ASP A 35 0.73 -0.97 12.25
N PHE A 36 1.64 -0.94 11.25
CA PHE A 36 1.34 -1.06 9.82
C PHE A 36 0.32 -2.16 9.52
N TYR A 37 0.57 -3.38 10.02
CA TYR A 37 -0.23 -4.55 9.67
C TYR A 37 -1.67 -4.41 10.14
N ALA A 38 -1.88 -3.81 11.32
CA ALA A 38 -3.22 -3.56 11.84
C ALA A 38 -3.97 -2.51 10.98
N ARG A 39 -3.29 -1.44 10.57
CA ARG A 39 -3.86 -0.38 9.74
C ARG A 39 -4.24 -0.87 8.34
N VAL A 40 -3.38 -1.66 7.69
CA VAL A 40 -3.69 -2.21 6.36
C VAL A 40 -4.89 -3.16 6.41
N ILE A 41 -4.99 -4.00 7.43
CA ILE A 41 -6.17 -4.89 7.56
C ILE A 41 -7.44 -4.11 7.90
N ALA A 42 -7.35 -3.03 8.68
CA ALA A 42 -8.49 -2.23 9.08
C ALA A 42 -9.00 -1.29 7.97
N HIS A 43 -8.09 -0.68 7.19
CA HIS A 43 -8.40 0.41 6.26
C HIS A 43 -7.96 0.15 4.81
N GLY A 44 -7.41 -1.04 4.50
CA GLY A 44 -7.02 -1.43 3.15
C GLY A 44 -5.95 -0.51 2.56
N SER A 45 -6.18 -0.04 1.33
CA SER A 45 -5.27 0.86 0.60
C SER A 45 -5.09 2.23 1.29
N MET A 46 -6.07 2.69 2.05
CA MET A 46 -5.95 3.93 2.83
C MET A 46 -4.97 3.75 3.99
N GLY A 47 -5.13 2.66 4.76
CA GLY A 47 -4.20 2.33 5.83
C GLY A 47 -2.77 2.11 5.34
N LEU A 48 -2.62 1.58 4.12
CA LEU A 48 -1.33 1.45 3.43
C LEU A 48 -0.72 2.83 3.09
N GLY A 49 -1.51 3.77 2.55
CA GLY A 49 -1.04 5.12 2.24
C GLY A 49 -0.74 5.97 3.48
N GLU A 50 -1.60 5.93 4.50
CA GLU A 50 -1.39 6.66 5.76
C GLU A 50 -0.16 6.16 6.51
N SER A 51 0.04 4.85 6.57
CA SER A 51 1.23 4.27 7.19
C SER A 51 2.53 4.59 6.43
N TYR A 52 2.46 4.81 5.11
CA TYR A 52 3.59 5.33 4.33
C TYR A 52 3.90 6.79 4.70
N MET A 53 2.88 7.64 4.76
CA MET A 53 3.04 9.06 5.15
C MET A 53 3.60 9.20 6.58
N ASP A 54 3.19 8.30 7.48
CA ASP A 54 3.68 8.23 8.85
C ASP A 54 5.09 7.59 8.98
N GLY A 55 5.68 7.11 7.88
CA GLY A 55 7.00 6.48 7.85
C GLY A 55 7.06 5.10 8.51
N GLN A 56 5.92 4.43 8.67
CA GLN A 56 5.84 3.08 9.24
C GLN A 56 6.39 2.01 8.29
N TRP A 57 6.42 2.31 7.00
CA TRP A 57 7.09 1.53 5.97
C TRP A 57 7.55 2.43 4.82
N ASP A 58 8.54 1.97 4.07
CA ASP A 58 8.97 2.60 2.82
C ASP A 58 9.30 1.56 1.75
N ALA A 59 9.54 2.04 0.53
CA ALA A 59 10.08 1.24 -0.56
C ALA A 59 11.12 2.08 -1.32
N THR A 60 12.10 1.43 -1.92
CA THR A 60 13.13 2.13 -2.71
C THR A 60 12.52 2.75 -3.97
N ASP A 61 11.60 2.04 -4.61
CA ASP A 61 10.85 2.45 -5.79
C ASP A 61 9.35 2.39 -5.51
N LEU A 62 8.83 3.48 -4.95
CA LEU A 62 7.40 3.62 -4.64
C LEU A 62 6.53 3.59 -5.90
N GLU A 63 7.01 4.12 -7.03
CA GLU A 63 6.24 4.14 -8.27
C GLU A 63 6.01 2.70 -8.77
N ALA A 64 7.06 1.87 -8.78
CA ALA A 64 6.97 0.46 -9.15
C ALA A 64 6.09 -0.33 -8.16
N PHE A 65 6.13 -0.01 -6.87
CA PHE A 65 5.22 -0.59 -5.88
C PHE A 65 3.76 -0.28 -6.21
N ILE A 66 3.40 0.98 -6.43
CA ILE A 66 2.03 1.39 -6.75
C ILE A 66 1.57 0.76 -8.07
N TYR A 67 2.45 0.70 -9.08
CA TYR A 67 2.15 0.05 -10.35
C TYR A 67 1.75 -1.42 -10.15
N ARG A 68 2.53 -2.19 -9.36
CA ARG A 68 2.25 -3.61 -9.08
C ARG A 68 0.97 -3.79 -8.27
N LEU A 69 0.78 -2.97 -7.25
CA LEU A 69 -0.42 -2.99 -6.42
C LEU A 69 -1.69 -2.75 -7.25
N LEU A 70 -1.65 -1.78 -8.17
CA LEU A 70 -2.76 -1.50 -9.07
C LEU A 70 -2.92 -2.59 -10.13
N ALA A 71 -1.83 -3.09 -10.72
CA ALA A 71 -1.87 -4.14 -11.74
C ALA A 71 -2.51 -5.43 -11.24
N ALA A 72 -2.18 -5.84 -10.01
CA ALA A 72 -2.75 -7.02 -9.37
C ALA A 72 -4.28 -6.93 -9.19
N HIS A 73 -4.79 -5.73 -8.88
CA HIS A 73 -6.23 -5.49 -8.77
C HIS A 73 -6.92 -5.20 -10.10
N VAL A 74 -6.20 -4.72 -11.12
CA VAL A 74 -6.71 -4.53 -12.49
C VAL A 74 -6.99 -5.88 -13.15
N ASP A 75 -6.16 -6.90 -12.88
CA ASP A 75 -6.40 -8.26 -13.39
C ASP A 75 -7.63 -8.93 -12.75
N GLU A 76 -7.97 -8.63 -11.49
CA GLU A 76 -9.16 -9.20 -10.82
C GLU A 76 -10.47 -8.43 -11.10
N ARG A 77 -10.42 -7.17 -11.53
CA ARG A 77 -11.62 -6.30 -11.62
C ARG A 77 -11.65 -5.44 -12.89
N VAL A 78 -12.04 -6.05 -14.01
CA VAL A 78 -12.77 -5.30 -15.04
C VAL A 78 -14.21 -5.02 -14.55
N ARG A 79 -14.33 -4.25 -13.45
CA ARG A 79 -15.49 -3.46 -12.99
C ARG A 79 -14.94 -2.26 -12.19
N PRO A 80 -15.41 -1.04 -12.42
CA PRO A 80 -14.61 0.18 -12.37
C PRO A 80 -14.23 0.62 -10.95
N ILE A 81 -12.93 0.62 -10.63
CA ILE A 81 -12.00 1.75 -10.33
C ILE A 81 -12.59 3.11 -9.86
N ASP A 82 -13.89 3.29 -9.67
CA ASP A 82 -14.48 4.64 -9.57
C ASP A 82 -14.28 5.35 -8.22
N ASP A 83 -14.02 4.65 -7.10
CA ASP A 83 -13.77 5.31 -5.80
C ASP A 83 -12.28 5.53 -5.46
N ALA A 84 -11.36 4.70 -5.98
CA ALA A 84 -9.92 4.93 -5.84
C ALA A 84 -9.45 6.22 -6.55
N ARG A 85 -10.29 6.75 -7.47
CA ARG A 85 -10.05 7.92 -8.31
C ARG A 85 -10.34 9.27 -7.65
N LEU A 86 -11.16 9.35 -6.60
CA LEU A 86 -11.53 10.66 -6.03
C LEU A 86 -10.60 11.15 -4.91
N TRP A 87 -9.99 10.24 -4.14
CA TRP A 87 -9.24 10.63 -2.93
C TRP A 87 -7.74 10.84 -3.19
N ILE A 88 -7.10 9.99 -4.01
CA ILE A 88 -5.73 10.23 -4.51
C ILE A 88 -5.63 11.55 -5.28
N LYS A 89 -6.73 11.98 -5.94
CA LYS A 89 -6.83 13.30 -6.59
C LYS A 89 -6.80 14.48 -5.61
N ALA A 90 -7.29 14.33 -4.37
CA ALA A 90 -7.34 15.43 -3.41
C ALA A 90 -5.95 15.76 -2.84
N GLU A 91 -5.13 14.76 -2.56
CA GLU A 91 -3.79 14.95 -1.97
C GLU A 91 -2.75 15.40 -3.02
N LEU A 92 -2.80 14.90 -4.26
CA LEU A 92 -1.91 15.36 -5.34
C LEU A 92 -2.26 16.77 -5.87
N LEU A 93 -3.53 17.18 -5.80
CA LEU A 93 -3.94 18.55 -6.15
C LEU A 93 -3.69 19.56 -5.00
N ASN A 94 -3.54 19.08 -3.75
CA ASN A 94 -3.16 19.93 -2.61
C ASN A 94 -1.70 20.41 -2.69
N LEU A 95 -0.88 19.80 -3.56
CA LEU A 95 0.50 20.22 -3.84
C LEU A 95 0.63 21.29 -4.95
N GLN A 96 -0.45 21.72 -5.62
CA GLN A 96 -0.43 22.82 -6.61
C GLN A 96 -0.62 24.23 -6.00
N ARG A 97 -0.76 24.38 -4.68
CA ARG A 97 -0.79 25.70 -4.02
C ARG A 97 0.14 25.77 -2.82
N GLY A 98 1.41 25.98 -3.12
CA GLY A 98 2.41 26.42 -2.15
C GLY A 98 3.71 26.79 -2.86
N ARG A 99 3.68 27.90 -3.61
CA ARG A 99 4.90 28.67 -3.91
C ARG A 99 5.34 29.40 -2.65
#